data_AF-A0A1E7FT67-F1
#
_entry.id   AF-A0A1E7FT67-F1
#
_cell.length_a   1.000
_cell.length_b   1.000
_cell.length_c   1.000
_cell.angle_alpha   90.00
_cell.angle_beta   90.00
_cell.angle_gamma   90.00
#
_symmetry.space_group_name_H-M   'P 1'
#
loop_
_entity.id
_entity.type
_entity.pdbx_description
1 polymer ?
#
loop_
_entity_poly.entity_id
_entity_poly.type
_entity_poly.pdbx_seq_one_letter_code
_entity_poly.pdbx_strand_id
1 'polypeptide(L)'
;STGIFSFQQSAMALPMATVDEFDIILMDSPNSVDIVEFSGPKGETIIVKLVDGTQFGIKDIVESSYDPRSPLKVQAACREAGVKTKSVDLESLLARLDTKKKKMYTNERVQKAYEKEQDKKERMRLDEIDRLAEIEQQE
;
A
#
# COMPACT_ATOMS: atom_id res chain seq x y z
N SER A 1 7.90 20.56 16.57
CA SER A 1 6.44 20.52 16.75
C SER A 1 5.85 19.78 15.56
N THR A 2 5.66 18.47 15.68
CA THR A 2 5.16 17.61 14.59
C THR A 2 3.79 17.11 14.98
N GLY A 3 2.79 17.65 14.29
CA GLY A 3 1.38 17.38 14.53
C GLY A 3 1.05 15.91 14.37
N ILE A 4 0.54 15.34 15.45
CA ILE A 4 -0.22 14.10 15.44
C ILE A 4 -1.47 14.42 14.62
N PHE A 5 -1.54 13.91 13.39
CA PHE A 5 -2.80 13.83 12.66
C PHE A 5 -3.67 12.81 13.40
N SER A 6 -4.34 13.30 14.44
CA SER A 6 -5.51 12.67 15.02
C SER A 6 -6.51 12.49 13.90
N PHE A 7 -6.62 11.26 13.39
CA PHE A 7 -7.74 10.83 12.58
C PHE A 7 -8.96 10.92 13.50
N GLN A 8 -9.60 12.09 13.49
CA GLN A 8 -10.88 12.29 14.14
C GLN A 8 -11.89 11.52 13.30
N GLN A 9 -11.99 10.22 13.59
CA GLN A 9 -12.97 9.32 13.00
C GLN A 9 -14.31 9.71 13.60
N SER A 10 -14.98 10.66 12.94
CA SER A 10 -16.40 10.93 13.15
C SER A 10 -17.11 9.59 13.10
N ALA A 11 -17.76 9.20 14.20
CA ALA A 11 -18.59 8.01 14.30
C ALA A 11 -19.87 8.20 13.45
N MET A 12 -19.71 8.32 12.15
CA MET A 12 -20.77 8.14 11.16
C MET A 12 -20.81 6.64 10.92
N ALA A 13 -21.93 6.00 11.26
CA ALA A 13 -22.15 4.59 10.93
C ALA A 13 -21.91 4.42 9.41
N LEU A 14 -20.87 3.67 9.06
CA LEU A 14 -20.57 3.36 7.66
C LEU A 14 -21.82 2.65 7.08
N PRO A 15 -22.39 3.15 5.98
CA PRO A 15 -23.49 2.45 5.33
C PRO A 15 -23.02 1.06 4.93
N MET A 16 -23.89 0.06 5.05
CA MET A 16 -23.56 -1.33 4.74
C MET A 16 -24.47 -1.87 3.64
N ALA A 17 -23.87 -2.42 2.59
CA ALA A 17 -24.54 -3.11 1.51
C ALA A 17 -24.34 -4.63 1.63
N THR A 18 -25.30 -5.41 1.15
CA THR A 18 -25.15 -6.85 0.97
C THR A 18 -24.21 -7.16 -0.20
N VAL A 19 -23.71 -8.40 -0.24
CA VAL A 19 -22.93 -8.90 -1.38
C VAL A 19 -23.73 -8.78 -2.69
N ASP A 20 -25.03 -9.11 -2.65
CA ASP A 20 -25.89 -9.05 -3.83
C ASP A 20 -26.05 -7.61 -4.36
N GLU A 21 -26.22 -6.63 -3.46
CA GLU A 21 -26.24 -5.20 -3.83
C GLU A 21 -24.91 -4.73 -4.42
N PHE A 22 -23.80 -5.22 -3.87
CA PHE A 22 -22.47 -4.89 -4.37
C PHE A 22 -22.22 -5.50 -5.76
N ASP A 23 -22.66 -6.73 -6.00
CA ASP A 23 -22.57 -7.37 -7.32
C ASP A 23 -23.34 -6.60 -8.39
N ILE A 24 -24.50 -6.02 -8.04
CA ILE A 24 -25.25 -5.13 -8.94
C ILE A 24 -24.41 -3.89 -9.28
N ILE A 25 -23.75 -3.28 -8.30
CA ILE A 25 -22.89 -2.10 -8.53
C ILE A 25 -21.71 -2.46 -9.44
N LEU A 26 -21.07 -3.62 -9.23
CA LEU A 26 -19.99 -4.10 -10.08
C LEU A 26 -20.42 -4.36 -11.52
N MET A 27 -21.65 -4.83 -11.73
CA MET A 27 -22.22 -5.03 -13.07
C MET A 27 -22.57 -3.71 -13.76
N ASP A 28 -23.28 -2.82 -13.07
CA ASP A 28 -23.85 -1.62 -13.69
C ASP A 28 -22.84 -0.47 -13.80
N SER A 29 -21.95 -0.34 -12.80
CA SER A 29 -21.09 0.84 -12.66
C SER A 29 -19.76 0.58 -11.96
N PRO A 30 -18.91 -0.35 -12.48
CA PRO A 30 -17.64 -0.71 -11.87
C PRO A 30 -16.66 0.47 -11.77
N ASN A 31 -16.74 1.42 -12.71
CA ASN A 31 -15.89 2.62 -12.74
C ASN A 31 -16.19 3.61 -11.60
N SER A 32 -17.31 3.46 -10.91
CA SER A 32 -17.64 4.26 -9.73
C SER A 32 -16.84 3.82 -8.50
N VAL A 33 -16.29 2.60 -8.52
CA VAL A 33 -15.49 2.04 -7.43
C VAL A 33 -14.02 2.36 -7.68
N ASP A 34 -13.39 3.06 -6.74
CA ASP A 34 -11.95 3.34 -6.81
C ASP A 34 -11.14 2.16 -6.30
N ILE A 35 -11.42 1.72 -5.06
CA ILE A 35 -10.70 0.62 -4.43
C ILE A 35 -11.56 -0.14 -3.42
N VAL A 36 -11.36 -1.46 -3.37
CA VAL A 36 -11.96 -2.35 -2.37
C VAL A 36 -10.88 -2.83 -1.42
N GLU A 37 -11.05 -2.53 -0.14
CA GLU A 37 -10.14 -2.86 0.94
C GLU A 37 -10.65 -4.06 1.74
N PHE A 38 -9.84 -5.10 1.83
CA PHE A 38 -10.09 -6.30 2.61
C PHE A 38 -9.23 -6.26 3.88
N SER A 39 -9.85 -6.51 5.02
CA SER A 39 -9.20 -6.49 6.33
C SER A 39 -9.82 -7.52 7.28
N GLY A 40 -9.11 -7.82 8.37
CA GLY A 40 -9.56 -8.77 9.38
C GLY A 40 -9.10 -10.20 9.11
N PRO A 41 -9.36 -11.13 10.06
CA PRO A 41 -8.92 -12.52 9.94
C PRO A 41 -9.52 -13.15 8.67
N LYS A 42 -8.70 -13.37 7.64
CA LYS A 42 -9.12 -13.90 6.32
C LYS A 42 -9.96 -12.93 5.45
N GLY A 43 -10.01 -11.64 5.78
CA GLY A 43 -10.63 -10.62 4.93
C GLY A 43 -12.14 -10.44 5.11
N GLU A 44 -12.67 -10.75 6.29
CA GLU A 44 -14.10 -10.66 6.64
C GLU A 44 -14.64 -9.21 6.53
N THR A 45 -13.80 -8.23 6.82
CA THR A 45 -14.16 -6.82 6.82
C THR A 45 -13.80 -6.21 5.46
N ILE A 46 -14.82 -5.96 4.66
CA ILE A 46 -14.68 -5.37 3.32
C ILE A 46 -15.22 -3.95 3.33
N ILE A 47 -14.38 -3.00 2.91
CA ILE A 47 -14.72 -1.59 2.76
C ILE A 47 -14.51 -1.19 1.31
N VAL A 48 -15.55 -0.63 0.70
CA VAL A 48 -15.52 -0.12 -0.66
C VAL A 48 -15.37 1.38 -0.61
N LYS A 49 -14.40 1.92 -1.35
CA LYS A 49 -14.21 3.36 -1.55
C LYS A 49 -14.62 3.72 -2.96
N LEU A 50 -15.54 4.67 -3.07
CA LEU A 50 -16.02 5.20 -4.33
C LEU A 50 -15.13 6.37 -4.78
N VAL A 51 -15.20 6.69 -6.07
CA VAL A 51 -14.42 7.79 -6.69
C VAL A 51 -14.74 9.17 -6.11
N ASP A 52 -15.90 9.33 -5.47
CA ASP A 52 -16.31 10.56 -4.79
C ASP A 52 -15.76 10.68 -3.36
N GLY A 53 -15.03 9.66 -2.89
CA GLY A 53 -14.46 9.59 -1.54
C GLY A 53 -15.43 9.05 -0.48
N THR A 54 -16.68 8.73 -0.86
CA THR A 54 -17.60 8.04 0.04
C THR A 54 -17.21 6.58 0.20
N GLN A 55 -17.62 5.98 1.32
CA GLN A 55 -17.24 4.63 1.68
C GLN A 55 -18.44 3.89 2.23
N PHE A 56 -18.54 2.60 1.89
CA PHE A 56 -19.54 1.71 2.47
C PHE A 56 -18.90 0.35 2.77
N GLY A 57 -19.43 -0.34 3.78
CA GLY A 57 -19.03 -1.70 4.12
C GLY A 57 -19.89 -2.74 3.41
N ILE A 58 -19.35 -3.95 3.26
CA ILE A 58 -20.16 -5.10 2.86
C ILE A 58 -20.52 -5.92 4.10
N LYS A 59 -21.81 -6.22 4.29
CA LYS A 59 -22.31 -7.08 5.38
C LYS A 59 -22.55 -8.51 4.88
N ASP A 60 -22.80 -9.41 5.83
CA ASP A 60 -23.15 -10.82 5.58
C ASP A 60 -22.05 -11.64 4.88
N ILE A 61 -20.79 -11.26 5.10
CA ILE A 61 -19.63 -12.01 4.60
C ILE A 61 -19.46 -13.30 5.40
N VAL A 62 -19.34 -14.42 4.69
CA VAL A 62 -19.19 -15.75 5.28
C VAL A 62 -17.91 -16.39 4.77
N GLU A 63 -17.01 -16.72 5.68
CA GLU A 63 -15.77 -17.39 5.33
C GLU A 63 -16.04 -18.85 4.90
N SER A 64 -15.97 -19.09 3.61
CA SER A 64 -16.17 -20.41 3.00
C SER A 64 -15.53 -20.44 1.60
N SER A 65 -14.95 -21.56 1.19
CA SER A 65 -14.34 -21.67 -0.15
C SER A 65 -15.38 -21.76 -1.29
N TYR A 66 -16.64 -22.03 -0.96
CA TYR A 66 -17.70 -22.30 -1.93
C TYR A 66 -18.85 -21.30 -1.88
N ASP A 67 -18.95 -20.51 -0.81
CA ASP A 67 -20.05 -19.56 -0.65
C ASP A 67 -19.79 -18.31 -1.52
N PRO A 68 -20.79 -17.84 -2.30
CA PRO A 68 -20.67 -16.58 -3.05
C PRO A 68 -20.41 -15.37 -2.14
N ARG A 69 -20.79 -15.44 -0.87
CA ARG A 69 -20.56 -14.37 0.13
C ARG A 69 -19.17 -14.41 0.75
N SER A 70 -18.28 -15.25 0.23
CA SER A 70 -16.92 -15.32 0.73
C SER A 70 -16.06 -14.15 0.27
N PRO A 71 -15.11 -13.69 1.11
CA PRO A 71 -14.18 -12.63 0.73
C PRO A 71 -13.45 -12.94 -0.58
N LEU A 72 -13.09 -14.21 -0.78
CA LEU A 72 -12.39 -14.68 -1.97
C LEU A 72 -13.24 -14.55 -3.24
N LYS A 73 -14.55 -14.81 -3.15
CA LYS A 73 -15.47 -14.64 -4.28
C LYS A 73 -15.70 -13.17 -4.60
N VAL A 74 -15.88 -12.33 -3.58
CA VAL A 74 -15.98 -10.87 -3.77
C VAL A 74 -14.71 -10.33 -4.42
N GLN A 75 -13.52 -10.78 -4.00
CA GLN A 75 -12.27 -10.38 -4.62
C GLN A 75 -12.16 -10.82 -6.09
N ALA A 76 -12.66 -12.02 -6.42
CA ALA A 76 -12.72 -12.49 -7.79
C ALA A 76 -13.67 -11.66 -8.65
N ALA A 77 -14.87 -11.33 -8.15
CA ALA A 77 -15.83 -10.47 -8.83
C ALA A 77 -15.26 -9.07 -9.10
N CYS A 78 -14.58 -8.46 -8.12
CA CYS A 78 -13.87 -7.19 -8.31
C CYS A 78 -12.81 -7.28 -9.41
N ARG A 79 -12.04 -8.39 -9.46
CA ARG A 79 -11.00 -8.60 -10.47
C ARG A 79 -11.59 -8.76 -11.87
N GLU A 80 -12.71 -9.46 -11.99
CA GLU A 80 -13.44 -9.62 -13.26
C GLU A 80 -14.00 -8.29 -13.76
N ALA A 81 -14.51 -7.47 -12.85
CA ALA A 81 -15.00 -6.12 -13.13
C ALA A 81 -13.88 -5.08 -13.36
N GLY A 82 -12.60 -5.46 -13.22
CA GLY A 82 -11.46 -4.55 -13.38
C GLY A 82 -11.26 -3.55 -12.23
N VAL A 83 -11.90 -3.79 -11.08
CA VAL A 83 -11.82 -2.94 -9.89
C VAL A 83 -10.56 -3.28 -9.07
N LYS A 84 -9.89 -2.25 -8.55
CA LYS A 84 -8.68 -2.42 -7.74
C LYS A 84 -9.03 -3.00 -6.37
N THR A 85 -8.32 -4.05 -5.97
CA THR A 85 -8.47 -4.66 -4.64
C THR A 85 -7.18 -4.54 -3.84
N LYS A 86 -7.31 -4.29 -2.54
CA LYS A 86 -6.17 -4.16 -1.62
C LYS A 86 -6.42 -4.94 -0.34
N SER A 87 -5.43 -5.71 0.07
CA SER A 87 -5.44 -6.43 1.34
C SER A 87 -4.65 -5.63 2.37
N VAL A 88 -5.35 -4.96 3.27
CA VAL A 88 -4.75 -4.04 4.26
C VAL A 88 -3.77 -4.78 5.16
N ASP A 89 -4.13 -6.00 5.58
CA ASP A 89 -3.29 -6.80 6.48
C ASP A 89 -2.00 -7.25 5.81
N LEU A 90 -2.06 -7.70 4.55
CA LEU A 90 -0.89 -8.14 3.79
C LEU A 90 0.05 -6.97 3.51
N GLU A 91 -0.48 -5.79 3.19
CA GLU A 91 0.35 -4.59 3.04
C GLU A 91 1.03 -4.20 4.34
N SER A 92 0.34 -4.31 5.48
CA SER A 92 0.94 -4.04 6.79
C SER A 92 2.10 -4.99 7.11
N LEU A 93 1.98 -6.27 6.70
CA LEU A 93 3.04 -7.26 6.85
C LEU A 93 4.20 -6.99 5.90
N LEU A 94 3.92 -6.65 4.64
CA LEU A 94 4.94 -6.30 3.66
C LEU A 94 5.70 -5.04 4.06
N ALA A 95 5.02 -4.01 4.57
CA ALA A 95 5.65 -2.79 5.07
C ALA A 95 6.62 -3.07 6.24
N ARG A 96 6.32 -4.07 7.08
CA ARG A 96 7.25 -4.54 8.13
C ARG A 96 8.44 -5.31 7.55
N LEU A 97 8.23 -6.05 6.48
CA LEU A 97 9.26 -6.81 5.77
C LEU A 97 10.17 -5.94 4.89
N ASP A 98 9.69 -4.78 4.43
CA ASP A 98 10.42 -3.84 3.56
C ASP A 98 11.50 -3.04 4.29
N THR A 99 11.81 -3.40 5.54
CA THR A 99 13.14 -3.17 6.08
C THR A 99 14.12 -4.05 5.30
N LYS A 100 14.48 -3.58 4.10
CA LYS A 100 15.51 -4.16 3.23
C LYS A 100 16.77 -4.40 4.08
N LYS A 101 16.88 -5.59 4.69
CA LYS A 101 18.11 -6.06 5.28
C LYS A 101 19.05 -6.19 4.11
N LYS A 102 19.85 -5.14 3.91
CA LYS A 102 20.96 -5.11 2.97
C LYS A 102 21.70 -6.42 3.19
N LYS A 103 21.68 -7.30 2.18
CA LYS A 103 22.31 -8.62 2.29
C LYS A 103 23.76 -8.39 2.67
N MET A 104 24.13 -8.67 3.92
CA MET A 104 25.53 -8.64 4.34
C MET A 104 26.18 -9.84 3.66
N TYR A 105 26.85 -9.59 2.54
CA TYR A 105 27.63 -10.60 1.88
C TYR A 105 28.85 -10.88 2.78
N THR A 106 28.95 -12.09 3.31
CA THR A 106 30.10 -12.58 4.11
C THR A 106 31.34 -12.85 3.26
N ASN A 107 31.25 -12.68 1.94
CA ASN A 107 32.38 -12.85 1.04
C ASN A 107 33.27 -11.59 1.04
N GLU A 108 34.51 -11.73 1.50
CA GLU A 108 35.49 -10.64 1.62
C GLU A 108 35.67 -9.82 0.34
N ARG A 109 35.54 -10.46 -0.84
CA ARG A 109 35.68 -9.76 -2.14
C ARG A 109 34.58 -8.71 -2.36
N VAL A 110 33.38 -8.98 -1.88
CA VAL A 110 32.22 -8.09 -2.02
C VAL A 110 32.30 -6.94 -1.03
N GLN A 111 32.84 -7.18 0.17
CA GLN A 111 33.05 -6.14 1.19
C GLN A 111 34.10 -5.12 0.74
N LYS A 112 35.26 -5.59 0.26
CA LYS A 112 36.31 -4.69 -0.27
C LYS A 112 35.87 -3.88 -1.48
N ALA A 113 35.00 -4.43 -2.33
CA ALA A 113 34.44 -3.69 -3.46
C ALA A 113 33.50 -2.57 -2.99
N TYR A 114 32.67 -2.88 -1.99
CA TYR A 114 31.74 -1.92 -1.39
C TYR A 114 32.48 -0.76 -0.69
N GLU A 115 33.54 -1.06 0.07
CA GLU A 115 34.40 -0.05 0.71
C GLU A 115 35.02 0.89 -0.33
N LYS A 116 35.61 0.33 -1.40
CA LYS A 116 36.19 1.14 -2.50
C LYS A 116 35.16 2.04 -3.19
N GLU A 117 33.92 1.58 -3.33
CA GLU A 117 32.83 2.41 -3.88
C GLU A 117 32.45 3.55 -2.95
N GLN A 118 32.38 3.31 -1.63
CA GLN A 118 32.13 4.37 -0.65
C GLN A 118 33.26 5.41 -0.67
N ASP A 119 34.52 4.97 -0.63
CA ASP A 119 35.68 5.86 -0.67
C ASP A 119 35.72 6.70 -1.96
N LYS A 120 35.33 6.11 -3.11
CA LYS A 120 35.24 6.84 -4.37
C LYS A 120 34.13 7.89 -4.33
N LYS A 121 32.99 7.56 -3.71
CA LYS A 121 31.84 8.47 -3.59
C LYS A 121 32.14 9.64 -2.67
N GLU A 122 32.86 9.41 -1.57
CA GLU A 122 33.28 10.47 -0.65
C GLU A 122 34.29 11.41 -1.31
N ARG A 123 35.25 10.89 -2.07
CA ARG A 123 36.17 11.73 -2.85
C ARG A 123 35.46 12.63 -3.85
N MET A 124 34.57 12.07 -4.67
CA MET A 124 33.78 12.88 -5.61
C MET A 124 32.91 13.93 -4.92
N ARG A 125 32.44 13.66 -3.70
CA ARG A 125 31.66 14.63 -2.92
C ARG A 125 32.53 15.80 -2.45
N LEU A 126 33.75 15.54 -2.00
CA LEU A 126 34.69 16.59 -1.58
C LEU A 126 35.11 17.44 -2.79
N ASP A 127 35.42 16.79 -3.92
CA ASP A 127 35.77 17.48 -5.17
C ASP A 127 34.63 18.41 -5.64
N GLU A 128 33.36 17.99 -5.50
CA GLU A 128 32.20 18.82 -5.87
C GLU A 128 32.00 20.00 -4.90
N ILE A 129 32.31 19.82 -3.61
CA ILE A 129 32.26 20.90 -2.61
C ILE A 129 33.34 21.95 -2.92
N ASP A 130 34.56 21.52 -3.20
CA ASP A 130 35.67 22.41 -3.52
C ASP A 130 35.38 23.20 -4.81
N ARG A 131 34.83 22.52 -5.83
CA ARG A 131 34.38 23.15 -7.07
C ARG A 131 33.29 24.20 -6.84
N LEU A 132 32.32 23.94 -5.96
CA LEU A 132 31.26 24.90 -5.64
C LEU A 132 31.81 26.11 -4.87
N ALA A 133 32.75 25.92 -3.95
CA ALA A 133 33.39 27.00 -3.21
C ALA A 133 34.23 27.92 -4.11
N GLU A 134 34.90 27.38 -5.14
CA GLU A 134 35.61 28.19 -6.13
C GLU A 134 34.68 29.06 -6.99
N ILE A 135 33.50 28.54 -7.34
CA ILE A 135 32.48 29.31 -8.08
C ILE A 135 31.94 30.46 -7.22
N GLU A 136 31.67 30.19 -5.93
CA GLU A 136 31.17 31.20 -4.98
C GLU A 136 32.19 32.31 -4.69
N GLN A 137 33.50 32.03 -4.83
CA GLN A 137 34.56 33.05 -4.69
C GLN A 137 34.79 33.87 -5.97
N GLN A 138 34.25 33.45 -7.11
CA GLN A 138 34.35 34.15 -8.39
C GLN A 138 33.14 35.05 -8.70
N GLU A 139 32.08 34.99 -7.88
CA GLU A 139 31.00 36.00 -7.81
C GLU A 139 31.38 37.16 -6.88
#